data_AF-A0A9P6NPX4-F1
#
_entry.id   AF-A0A9P6NPX4-F1
#
_cell.length_a   1.000
_cell.length_b   1.000
_cell.length_c   1.000
_cell.angle_alpha   90.00
_cell.angle_beta   90.00
_cell.angle_gamma   90.00
#
_symmetry.space_group_name_H-M   'P 1'
#
loop_
_entity.id
_entity.type
_entity.pdbx_description
1 polymer ?
#
loop_
_entity_poly.entity_id
_entity_poly.type
_entity_poly.pdbx_seq_one_letter_code
_entity_poly.pdbx_strand_id
1 'polypeptide(L)'
;VPLVQCILDDWLKEKNSYQMCLNQLSVLPTGVQPKVCYFLPEKFGGNQGLVLVPLDVVQGILDEIYPDRQKLFMVSSPDFEFIVNKIMAQHGWSIGQLEITNMWMVFELLIEELNNIN
;
A
#
# COMPACT_ATOMS: atom_id res chain seq x y z
N VAL A 1 -33.27 6.21 -21.90
CA VAL A 1 -33.82 4.87 -21.57
C VAL A 1 -34.15 4.85 -20.08
N PRO A 2 -35.43 5.03 -19.70
CA PRO A 2 -35.84 5.24 -18.30
C PRO A 2 -35.51 4.04 -17.39
N LEU A 3 -35.58 2.83 -17.94
CA LEU A 3 -35.25 1.58 -17.24
C LEU A 3 -33.80 1.51 -16.77
N VAL A 4 -32.86 2.02 -17.55
CA VAL A 4 -31.43 2.04 -17.19
C VAL A 4 -31.20 3.03 -16.04
N GLN A 5 -31.89 4.17 -16.05
CA GLN A 5 -31.79 5.15 -14.98
C GLN A 5 -32.39 4.62 -13.67
N CYS A 6 -33.55 3.95 -13.70
CA CYS A 6 -34.10 3.31 -12.50
C CYS A 6 -33.15 2.27 -11.90
N ILE A 7 -32.55 1.40 -12.74
CA ILE A 7 -31.60 0.39 -12.26
C ILE A 7 -30.35 1.04 -11.65
N LEU A 8 -29.87 2.12 -12.26
CA LEU A 8 -28.73 2.88 -11.73
C LEU A 8 -29.09 3.58 -10.42
N ASP A 9 -30.27 4.17 -10.31
CA ASP A 9 -30.74 4.85 -9.10
C ASP A 9 -30.94 3.85 -7.95
N ASP A 10 -31.51 2.67 -8.23
CA ASP A 10 -31.66 1.58 -7.27
C ASP A 10 -30.30 1.02 -6.83
N TRP A 11 -29.36 0.83 -7.76
CA TRP A 11 -27.99 0.42 -7.45
C TRP A 11 -27.25 1.47 -6.61
N LEU A 12 -27.42 2.75 -6.93
CA LEU A 12 -26.81 3.84 -6.17
C LEU A 12 -27.38 3.90 -4.75
N LYS A 13 -28.69 3.68 -4.61
CA LYS A 13 -29.38 3.61 -3.32
C LYS A 13 -28.90 2.41 -2.51
N GLU A 14 -28.74 1.24 -3.13
CA GLU A 14 -28.20 0.04 -2.48
C GLU A 14 -26.77 0.28 -2.00
N LYS A 15 -25.89 0.81 -2.86
CA LYS A 15 -24.50 1.12 -2.52
C LYS A 15 -24.37 2.18 -1.43
N ASN A 16 -25.20 3.22 -1.46
CA ASN A 16 -25.20 4.27 -0.43
C ASN A 16 -25.84 3.79 0.88
N SER A 17 -26.74 2.80 0.82
CA SER A 17 -27.31 2.14 1.99
C SER A 17 -26.44 1.02 2.56
N TYR A 18 -25.39 0.62 1.82
CA TYR A 18 -24.45 -0.40 2.23
C TYR A 18 -23.61 0.11 3.41
N GLN A 19 -24.14 -0.07 4.61
CA GLN A 19 -23.35 0.00 5.82
C GLN A 19 -22.35 -1.15 5.75
N MET A 20 -21.08 -0.86 6.01
CA MET A 20 -20.09 -1.93 6.14
C MET A 20 -20.63 -2.93 7.19
N CYS A 21 -20.41 -4.23 6.97
CA CYS A 21 -20.94 -5.23 7.89
C CYS A 21 -20.29 -5.06 9.27
N LEU A 22 -21.10 -4.94 10.33
CA LEU A 22 -20.63 -4.94 11.71
C LEU A 22 -20.13 -6.34 12.04
N ASN A 23 -18.82 -6.47 12.27
CA ASN A 23 -18.23 -7.69 12.80
C ASN A 23 -18.22 -7.63 14.33
N GLN A 24 -19.17 -8.34 14.96
CA GLN A 24 -19.32 -8.42 16.42
C GLN A 24 -18.18 -9.16 17.13
N LEU A 25 -17.35 -9.90 16.39
CA LEU A 25 -16.17 -10.60 16.92
C LEU A 25 -14.92 -9.71 16.93
N SER A 26 -14.99 -8.55 16.29
CA SER A 26 -13.88 -7.60 16.24
C SER A 26 -13.83 -6.76 17.52
N VAL A 27 -12.63 -6.65 18.12
CA VAL A 27 -12.34 -5.70 19.21
C VAL A 27 -12.27 -4.26 18.67
N LEU A 28 -12.10 -4.10 17.36
CA LEU A 28 -12.07 -2.81 16.68
C LEU A 28 -13.45 -2.44 16.09
N PRO A 29 -13.80 -1.14 16.03
CA PRO A 29 -15.03 -0.69 15.41
C PRO A 29 -15.05 -1.09 13.93
N THR A 30 -16.05 -1.89 13.57
CA THR A 30 -16.31 -2.33 12.20
C THR A 30 -17.68 -1.80 11.77
N GLY A 31 -17.97 -1.88 10.48
CA GLY A 31 -19.24 -1.40 9.95
C GLY A 31 -19.38 0.11 9.75
N VAL A 32 -18.26 0.82 9.88
CA VAL A 32 -18.18 2.28 9.81
C VAL A 32 -16.94 2.72 9.04
N GLN A 33 -17.05 3.85 8.35
CA GLN A 33 -15.90 4.42 7.64
C GLN A 33 -14.80 4.76 8.66
N PRO A 34 -13.52 4.46 8.40
CA PRO A 34 -12.42 4.71 9.34
C PRO A 34 -12.41 6.15 9.86
N LYS A 35 -12.67 7.12 8.97
CA LYS A 35 -12.78 8.54 9.32
C LYS A 35 -13.82 8.80 10.42
N VAL A 36 -14.98 8.13 10.36
CA VAL A 36 -16.04 8.27 11.35
C VAL A 36 -15.63 7.64 12.69
N CYS A 37 -14.96 6.49 12.67
CA CYS A 37 -14.43 5.86 13.89
C CYS A 37 -13.40 6.72 14.59
N TYR A 38 -12.50 7.36 13.84
CA TYR A 38 -11.41 8.17 14.37
C TYR A 38 -11.85 9.48 15.02
N PHE A 39 -12.95 10.06 14.53
CA PHE A 39 -13.46 11.35 15.04
C PHE A 39 -14.62 11.21 16.02
N LEU A 40 -15.28 10.05 16.08
CA LEU A 40 -16.47 9.82 16.92
C LEU A 40 -16.43 8.46 17.63
N PRO A 41 -15.36 8.12 18.35
CA PRO A 41 -15.22 6.80 19.00
C PRO A 41 -16.32 6.54 20.04
N GLU A 42 -16.77 7.58 20.74
CA GLU A 42 -17.80 7.49 21.79
C GLU A 42 -19.14 6.96 21.25
N LYS A 43 -19.47 7.25 19.98
CA LYS A 43 -20.69 6.75 19.33
C LYS A 43 -20.68 5.23 19.10
N PHE A 44 -19.52 4.60 19.21
CA PHE A 44 -19.33 3.17 18.97
C PHE A 44 -18.81 2.44 20.22
N GLY A 45 -18.99 3.03 21.41
CA GLY A 45 -18.52 2.45 22.67
C GLY A 45 -17.00 2.42 22.81
N GLY A 46 -16.28 3.21 22.00
CA GLY A 46 -14.84 3.38 22.08
C GLY A 46 -14.45 4.66 22.81
N ASN A 47 -13.23 4.70 23.33
CA ASN A 47 -12.63 5.89 23.93
C ASN A 47 -11.68 6.56 22.94
N GLN A 48 -11.62 7.90 22.92
CA GLN A 48 -10.65 8.63 22.11
C GLN A 48 -9.25 8.54 22.73
N GLY A 49 -8.52 7.48 22.38
CA GLY A 49 -7.13 7.28 22.80
C GLY A 49 -6.10 7.87 21.82
N LEU A 50 -6.53 8.50 20.73
CA LEU A 50 -5.62 9.06 19.73
C LEU A 50 -4.95 10.32 20.27
N VAL A 51 -3.63 10.28 20.36
CA VAL A 51 -2.80 11.45 20.63
C VAL A 51 -2.41 12.05 19.27
N LEU A 52 -2.76 13.32 19.06
CA LEU A 52 -2.31 14.05 17.88
C LEU A 52 -0.80 14.20 17.96
N VAL A 53 -0.09 13.59 17.02
CA VAL A 53 1.35 13.77 16.86
C VAL A 53 1.57 15.08 16.10
N PRO A 54 2.32 16.05 16.67
CA PRO A 54 2.65 17.27 15.97
C PRO A 54 3.40 17.00 14.65
N LEU A 55 2.99 17.66 13.57
CA LEU A 55 3.55 17.41 12.23
C LEU A 55 5.04 17.76 12.14
N ASP A 56 5.48 18.77 12.89
CA ASP A 56 6.88 19.17 13.03
C ASP A 56 7.73 18.06 13.66
N VAL A 57 7.20 17.32 14.63
CA VAL A 57 7.88 16.16 15.23
C VAL A 57 8.00 15.03 14.21
N VAL A 58 6.93 14.74 13.46
CA VAL A 58 6.96 13.73 12.38
C VAL A 58 7.99 14.12 11.32
N GLN A 59 7.98 15.39 10.92
CA GLN A 59 8.90 15.92 9.92
C GLN A 59 10.36 15.83 10.39
N GLY A 60 10.63 16.17 11.66
CA GLY A 60 11.97 16.04 12.26
C GLY A 60 12.47 14.60 12.28
N ILE A 61 11.64 13.65 12.71
CA ILE A 61 11.98 12.21 12.68
C ILE A 61 12.26 11.75 11.25
N LEU A 62 11.41 12.17 10.32
CA LEU A 62 11.56 11.82 8.93
C LEU A 62 12.85 12.41 8.33
N ASP A 63 13.22 13.64 8.65
CA ASP A 63 14.47 14.26 8.17
C ASP A 63 15.72 13.64 8.80
N GLU A 64 15.65 13.20 10.05
CA GLU A 64 16.74 12.52 10.76
C GLU A 64 16.98 11.10 10.25
N ILE A 65 15.93 10.29 10.14
CA ILE A 65 16.03 8.86 9.82
C ILE A 65 16.04 8.62 8.31
N TYR A 66 15.27 9.43 7.55
CA TYR A 66 15.09 9.27 6.11
C TYR A 66 15.39 10.58 5.37
N PRO A 67 16.65 11.07 5.42
CA PRO A 67 17.05 12.30 4.74
C PRO A 67 16.82 12.22 3.22
N ASP A 68 16.89 11.01 2.67
CA ASP A 68 16.46 10.70 1.31
C ASP A 68 15.05 10.10 1.31
N ARG A 69 14.08 10.94 0.94
CA ARG A 69 12.66 10.57 0.85
C ARG A 69 12.40 9.44 -0.16
N GLN A 70 13.25 9.26 -1.16
CA GLN A 70 13.07 8.19 -2.15
C GLN A 70 13.31 6.81 -1.52
N LYS A 71 14.17 6.72 -0.51
CA LYS A 71 14.45 5.47 0.22
C LYS A 71 13.25 4.97 1.03
N LEU A 72 12.31 5.84 1.43
CA LEU A 72 11.06 5.41 2.07
C LEU A 72 10.20 4.54 1.16
N PHE A 73 10.35 4.71 -0.16
CA PHE A 73 9.59 3.96 -1.17
C PHE A 73 10.41 2.83 -1.79
N MET A 74 11.67 2.65 -1.36
CA MET A 74 12.48 1.51 -1.77
C MET A 74 12.01 0.29 -0.98
N VAL A 75 11.34 -0.62 -1.69
CA VAL A 75 10.85 -1.89 -1.13
C VAL A 75 11.96 -2.95 -1.10
N SER A 76 13.04 -2.74 -1.87
CA SER A 76 14.19 -3.63 -1.96
C SER A 76 15.38 -3.12 -1.14
N SER A 77 16.19 -4.05 -0.62
CA SER A 77 17.46 -3.69 0.00
C SER A 77 18.45 -3.10 -1.02
N PRO A 78 19.41 -2.26 -0.59
CA PRO A 78 20.45 -1.73 -1.47
C PRO A 78 21.26 -2.84 -2.18
N ASP A 79 21.52 -3.94 -1.48
CA ASP A 79 22.26 -5.09 -2.02
C ASP A 79 21.49 -5.74 -3.18
N PHE A 80 20.17 -5.87 -3.04
CA PHE A 80 19.32 -6.42 -4.09
C PHE A 80 19.31 -5.50 -5.32
N GLU A 81 19.19 -4.18 -5.12
CA GLU A 81 19.22 -3.21 -6.21
C GLU A 81 20.56 -3.20 -6.94
N PHE A 82 21.67 -3.34 -6.22
CA PHE A 82 22.99 -3.49 -6.83
C PHE A 82 23.08 -4.72 -7.73
N ILE A 83 22.59 -5.88 -7.27
CA ILE A 83 22.59 -7.13 -8.04
C ILE A 83 21.71 -7.00 -9.29
N VAL A 84 20.50 -6.46 -9.14
CA VAL A 84 19.59 -6.20 -10.26
C VAL A 84 20.26 -5.30 -11.29
N ASN A 85 20.84 -4.17 -10.88
CA ASN A 85 21.50 -3.24 -11.79
C ASN A 85 22.71 -3.87 -12.48
N LYS A 86 23.49 -4.71 -11.79
CA LYS A 86 24.61 -5.45 -12.37
C LYS A 86 24.14 -6.41 -13.46
N ILE A 87 23.12 -7.22 -13.20
CA ILE A 87 22.57 -8.18 -14.18
C ILE A 87 22.01 -7.45 -15.40
N MET A 88 21.24 -6.40 -15.15
CA MET A 88 20.65 -5.57 -16.21
C MET A 88 21.74 -4.94 -17.09
N ALA A 89 22.80 -4.40 -16.49
CA ALA A 89 23.92 -3.80 -17.22
C ALA A 89 24.70 -4.84 -18.04
N GLN A 90 24.95 -6.03 -17.48
CA GLN A 90 25.65 -7.12 -18.18
C GLN A 90 24.90 -7.60 -19.43
N HIS A 91 23.57 -7.58 -19.39
CA HIS A 91 22.72 -8.07 -20.47
C HIS A 91 22.16 -6.96 -21.36
N GLY A 92 22.52 -5.69 -21.09
CA GLY A 92 22.04 -4.53 -21.84
C GLY A 92 20.53 -4.31 -21.71
N TRP A 93 19.92 -4.75 -20.62
CA TRP A 93 18.49 -4.60 -20.37
C TRP A 93 18.19 -3.31 -19.59
N SER A 94 16.99 -2.77 -19.84
CA SER A 94 16.42 -1.73 -19.00
C SER A 94 15.11 -2.24 -18.37
N ILE A 95 14.83 -1.82 -17.14
CA ILE A 95 13.61 -2.24 -16.40
C ILE A 95 12.34 -1.94 -17.21
N GLY A 96 12.33 -0.88 -18.02
CA GLY A 96 11.21 -0.52 -18.90
C GLY A 96 11.03 -1.41 -20.13
N GLN A 97 11.96 -2.32 -20.42
CA GLN A 97 11.92 -3.25 -21.56
C GLN A 97 11.69 -4.71 -21.11
N LEU A 98 11.42 -4.93 -19.82
CA LEU A 98 11.04 -6.24 -19.32
C LEU A 98 9.61 -6.56 -19.77
N GLU A 99 9.47 -7.63 -20.53
CA GLU A 99 8.19 -8.19 -20.95
C GLU A 99 7.94 -9.48 -20.17
N ILE A 100 6.68 -9.91 -20.08
CA ILE A 100 6.32 -11.16 -19.40
C ILE A 100 7.09 -12.37 -19.97
N THR A 101 7.47 -12.30 -21.25
CA THR A 101 8.22 -13.33 -21.97
C THR A 101 9.68 -13.45 -21.53
N ASN A 102 10.33 -12.36 -21.15
CA ASN A 102 11.73 -12.33 -20.72
C ASN A 102 11.91 -12.28 -19.19
N MET A 103 10.83 -11.96 -18.47
CA MET A 103 10.82 -11.79 -17.02
C MET A 103 11.34 -13.03 -16.28
N TRP A 104 10.91 -14.23 -16.66
CA TRP A 104 11.33 -15.47 -15.99
C TRP A 104 12.83 -15.74 -16.12
N MET A 105 13.41 -15.50 -17.29
CA MET A 105 14.85 -15.64 -17.53
C MET A 105 15.65 -14.65 -16.68
N VAL A 106 15.16 -13.42 -16.53
CA VAL A 106 15.79 -12.42 -15.65
C VAL A 106 15.73 -12.86 -14.19
N PHE A 107 14.61 -13.45 -13.75
CA PHE A 107 14.48 -14.01 -12.40
C PHE A 107 15.44 -15.17 -12.14
N GLU A 108 15.63 -16.08 -13.11
CA GLU A 108 16.58 -17.18 -12.99
C GLU A 108 18.01 -16.67 -12.80
N LEU A 109 18.43 -15.69 -13.61
CA LEU A 109 19.75 -15.05 -13.48
C LEU A 109 19.92 -14.30 -12.15
N LEU A 110 18.87 -13.65 -11.66
CA LEU A 110 18.85 -13.02 -10.35
C LEU A 110 19.08 -14.02 -9.21
N ILE A 111 18.43 -15.19 -9.30
CA ILE A 111 18.58 -16.26 -8.31
C ILE A 111 19.99 -16.83 -8.35
N GLU A 112 20.57 -17.06 -9.52
CA GLU A 112 21.95 -17.56 -9.66
C GLU A 112 22.97 -16.59 -9.05
N GLU A 113 22.89 -15.30 -9.37
CA GLU A 113 23.80 -14.29 -8.82
C GLU A 113 23.63 -14.12 -7.31
N LEU A 114 22.39 -14.16 -6.79
CA LEU A 114 22.14 -14.15 -5.34
C LEU A 114 22.75 -15.36 -4.63
N ASN A 115 22.70 -16.54 -5.25
CA ASN A 115 23.31 -17.76 -4.71
C ASN A 115 24.84 -17.73 -4.75
N ASN A 116 25.45 -17.00 -5.69
CA ASN A 116 26.91 -16.83 -5.79
C ASN A 116 27.48 -15.84 -4.77
N ILE A 117 26.63 -15.05 -4.11
CA ILE A 117 27.02 -14.03 -3.12
C ILE A 117 26.98 -14.58 -1.67
N ASN A 118 26.32 -15.73 -1.45
CA ASN A 118 26.35 -16.48 -0.17
C ASN A 118 27.53 -17.46 -0.12
#